data_AF-A0A166CHT2-F1
#
_entry.id   AF-A0A166CHT2-F1
#
_cell.length_a   1.000
_cell.length_b   1.000
_cell.length_c   1.000
_cell.angle_alpha   90.00
_cell.angle_beta   90.00
_cell.angle_gamma   90.00
#
_symmetry.space_group_name_H-M   'P 1'
#
loop_
_entity.id
_entity.type
_entity.pdbx_description
1 polymer ?
#
loop_
_entity_poly.entity_id
_entity_poly.type
_entity_poly.pdbx_seq_one_letter_code
_entity_poly.pdbx_strand_id
1 'polypeptide(L)'
;MSYIDLTHNLRNTIPVFPGDPEFNLKNIIPNNKDTPNNEDTFNNEDYTLYEIKAGLHSGTHIDAPFHYYHSGKLVSELKLDKLILAVQ
;
A
#
# COMPACT_ATOMS: atom_id res chain seq x y z
N MET A 1 -25.44 10.05 4.39
CA MET A 1 -24.71 8.77 4.36
C MET A 1 -23.35 9.02 5.00
N SER A 2 -22.95 8.19 5.96
CA SER A 2 -21.66 8.33 6.67
C SER A 2 -20.74 7.20 6.21
N TYR A 3 -19.45 7.52 6.04
CA TYR A 3 -18.42 6.54 5.71
C TYR A 3 -17.60 6.25 6.96
N ILE A 4 -17.32 4.97 7.21
CA ILE A 4 -16.43 4.51 8.28
C ILE A 4 -15.23 3.86 7.60
N ASP A 5 -14.03 4.36 7.89
CA ASP A 5 -12.80 3.74 7.43
C ASP A 5 -12.42 2.56 8.34
N LEU A 6 -12.21 1.39 7.74
CA LEU A 6 -11.82 0.15 8.41
C LEU A 6 -10.37 -0.23 8.10
N THR A 7 -9.60 0.70 7.55
CA THR A 7 -8.22 0.49 7.09
C THR A 7 -7.22 0.99 8.12
N HIS A 8 -6.19 0.19 8.41
CA HIS A 8 -5.05 0.66 9.19
C HIS A 8 -4.04 1.41 8.31
N ASN A 9 -3.46 2.48 8.84
CA ASN A 9 -2.37 3.19 8.18
C ASN A 9 -1.16 2.29 7.98
N LEU A 10 -0.66 2.22 6.74
CA LEU A 10 0.56 1.51 6.40
C LEU A 10 1.79 2.33 6.80
N ARG A 11 2.71 1.68 7.50
CA ARG A 11 3.98 2.22 7.99
C ARG A 11 4.97 1.07 8.18
N ASN A 12 6.27 1.36 8.17
CA ASN A 12 7.31 0.33 8.30
C ASN A 12 7.24 -0.46 9.63
N THR A 13 6.44 -0.02 10.58
CA THR A 13 6.23 -0.66 11.89
C THR A 13 4.93 -1.46 11.99
N ILE A 14 4.18 -1.63 10.90
CA ILE A 14 3.00 -2.50 10.95
C ILE A 14 3.44 -3.94 11.22
N PRO A 15 2.69 -4.69 12.04
CA PRO A 15 2.94 -6.11 12.18
C PRO A 15 2.65 -6.81 10.84
N VAL A 16 3.48 -7.78 10.49
CA VAL A 16 3.26 -8.74 9.41
C VAL A 16 3.17 -10.14 9.99
N PHE A 17 2.60 -11.09 9.24
CA PHE A 17 2.56 -12.48 9.69
C PHE A 17 4.00 -13.03 9.87
N PRO A 18 4.29 -13.84 10.90
CA PRO A 18 5.62 -14.39 11.08
C PRO A 18 6.11 -15.19 9.86
N GLY A 19 7.19 -14.75 9.24
CA GLY A 19 7.78 -15.35 8.04
C GLY A 19 7.39 -14.67 6.72
N ASP A 20 6.43 -13.74 6.73
CA ASP A 20 6.09 -12.94 5.55
C ASP A 20 7.13 -11.84 5.29
N PRO A 21 7.19 -11.32 4.05
CA PRO A 21 7.98 -10.13 3.76
C PRO A 21 7.55 -8.93 4.60
N GLU A 22 8.52 -8.24 5.20
CA GLU A 22 8.26 -6.99 5.91
C GLU A 22 7.74 -5.90 4.94
N PHE A 23 6.86 -5.05 5.46
CA PHE A 23 6.43 -3.84 4.74
C PHE A 23 7.53 -2.78 4.78
N ASN A 24 7.92 -2.27 3.62
CA ASN A 24 8.92 -1.23 3.49
C ASN A 24 8.40 -0.11 2.57
N LEU A 25 8.23 1.06 3.16
CA LEU A 25 7.98 2.33 2.52
C LEU A 25 9.25 3.17 2.64
N LYS A 26 9.87 3.46 1.51
CA LYS A 26 11.14 4.19 1.43
C LYS A 26 10.97 5.47 0.64
N ASN A 27 11.35 6.59 1.24
CA ASN A 27 11.39 7.87 0.54
C ASN A 27 12.62 7.89 -0.39
N ILE A 28 12.39 8.05 -1.69
CA ILE A 28 13.43 8.11 -2.72
C ILE A 28 13.77 9.57 -3.05
N ILE A 29 12.75 10.44 -3.11
CA ILE A 29 12.90 11.87 -3.36
C ILE A 29 12.06 12.61 -2.31
N PRO A 30 12.68 13.14 -1.24
CA PRO A 30 11.97 13.89 -0.21
C PRO A 30 11.56 15.27 -0.72
N ASN A 31 10.44 15.77 -0.19
CA ASN A 31 10.00 17.15 -0.43
C ASN A 31 10.85 18.11 0.38
N ASN A 32 11.82 18.76 -0.27
CA ASN A 32 12.83 19.59 0.38
C ASN A 32 12.54 21.10 0.28
N LYS A 33 11.29 21.51 0.47
CA LYS A 33 10.87 22.93 0.37
C LYS A 33 11.55 23.88 1.38
N ASP A 34 12.16 23.35 2.44
CA ASP A 34 12.72 24.15 3.54
C ASP A 34 14.26 24.10 3.65
N THR A 35 14.98 23.54 2.67
CA THR A 35 16.46 23.53 2.66
C THR A 35 17.02 24.58 1.68
N PRO A 36 17.46 25.75 2.16
CA PRO A 36 18.21 26.69 1.33
C PRO A 36 19.65 26.17 1.18
N ASN A 37 20.11 26.02 -0.06
CA ASN A 37 21.53 25.90 -0.44
C ASN A 37 22.17 24.49 -0.42
N ASN A 38 21.59 23.50 -1.10
CA ASN A 38 22.34 22.28 -1.45
C ASN A 38 22.48 22.18 -2.98
N GLU A 39 23.61 22.63 -3.50
CA GLU A 39 23.90 22.73 -4.94
C GLU A 39 24.16 21.37 -5.63
N ASP A 40 24.12 20.24 -4.92
CA ASP A 40 24.65 18.96 -5.42
C ASP A 40 23.65 17.79 -5.53
N THR A 41 22.36 17.99 -5.35
CA THR A 41 21.38 16.90 -5.56
C THR A 41 20.08 17.44 -6.09
N PHE A 42 19.77 17.10 -7.35
CA PHE A 42 18.45 17.21 -8.03
C PHE A 42 17.45 18.15 -7.32
N ASN A 43 17.35 19.40 -7.76
CA ASN A 43 16.33 20.39 -7.38
C ASN A 43 14.90 19.90 -7.74
N ASN A 44 14.43 18.80 -7.12
CA ASN A 44 13.09 18.27 -7.31
C ASN A 44 12.16 18.92 -6.28
N GLU A 45 11.90 20.22 -6.47
CA GLU A 45 10.94 20.98 -5.65
C GLU A 45 9.46 20.69 -6.02
N ASP A 46 9.23 20.00 -7.15
CA ASP A 46 7.90 19.81 -7.74
C ASP A 46 7.21 18.48 -7.38
N TYR A 47 7.93 17.49 -6.86
CA TYR A 47 7.34 16.18 -6.56
C TYR A 47 8.08 15.41 -5.46
N THR A 48 7.37 14.44 -4.88
CA THR A 48 7.90 13.50 -3.88
C THR A 48 7.76 12.09 -4.43
N LEU A 49 8.73 11.22 -4.16
CA LEU A 49 8.70 9.84 -4.62
C LEU A 49 8.97 8.87 -3.48
N TYR A 50 8.08 7.89 -3.34
CA TYR A 50 8.27 6.77 -2.44
C TYR A 50 8.28 5.46 -3.23
N GLU A 51 9.11 4.52 -2.77
CA GLU A 51 9.06 3.12 -3.15
C GLU A 51 8.27 2.34 -2.07
N ILE A 52 7.42 1.42 -2.51
CA ILE A 52 6.72 0.47 -1.64
C ILE A 52 7.15 -0.94 -2.01
N LYS A 53 7.58 -1.70 -1.00
CA LYS A 53 7.78 -3.15 -1.07
C LYS A 53 6.95 -3.79 0.04
N ALA A 54 6.09 -4.73 -0.32
CA ALA A 54 5.18 -5.37 0.63
C ALA A 54 4.83 -6.79 0.17
N GLY A 55 4.46 -7.65 1.12
CA GLY A 55 3.68 -8.85 0.80
C GLY A 55 2.24 -8.46 0.48
N LEU A 56 1.52 -9.30 -0.28
CA LEU A 56 0.10 -9.04 -0.60
C LEU A 56 -0.82 -9.11 0.64
N HIS A 57 -0.34 -9.69 1.73
CA HIS A 57 -1.05 -9.84 3.00
C HIS A 57 -0.61 -8.83 4.07
N SER A 58 0.06 -7.74 3.69
CA SER A 58 0.47 -6.67 4.60
C SER A 58 -0.69 -5.70 4.89
N GLY A 59 -0.97 -5.44 6.18
CA GLY A 59 -2.01 -4.49 6.61
C GLY A 59 -3.44 -4.98 6.36
N THR A 60 -4.40 -4.04 6.29
CA THR A 60 -5.78 -4.38 5.89
C THR A 60 -5.80 -4.72 4.39
N HIS A 61 -6.17 -5.95 4.03
CA HIS A 61 -6.07 -6.46 2.67
C HIS A 61 -7.27 -7.37 2.31
N ILE A 62 -7.28 -7.86 1.07
CA ILE A 62 -8.29 -8.81 0.55
C ILE A 62 -7.56 -10.05 0.02
N ASP A 63 -7.98 -11.22 0.50
CA ASP A 63 -7.52 -12.49 -0.05
C ASP A 63 -8.37 -12.90 -1.25
N ALA A 64 -7.69 -13.30 -2.33
CA ALA A 64 -8.34 -13.94 -3.47
C ALA A 64 -8.32 -15.48 -3.31
N PRO A 65 -9.23 -16.22 -3.99
CA PRO A 65 -9.22 -17.68 -3.93
C PRO A 65 -7.87 -18.32 -4.29
N PHE A 66 -7.09 -17.69 -5.18
CA PHE A 66 -5.75 -18.15 -5.54
C PHE A 66 -4.77 -18.24 -4.35
N HIS A 67 -5.03 -17.51 -3.26
CA HIS A 67 -4.20 -17.59 -2.04
C HIS A 67 -4.14 -19.02 -1.48
N TYR A 68 -5.22 -19.80 -1.61
CA TYR A 68 -5.31 -21.18 -1.10
C TYR A 68 -5.48 -22.24 -2.17
N TYR A 69 -6.00 -21.88 -3.36
CA TYR A 69 -6.30 -22.83 -4.43
C TYR A 69 -5.53 -22.48 -5.70
N HIS A 70 -4.71 -23.41 -6.21
CA HIS A 70 -3.91 -23.15 -7.40
C HIS A 70 -4.72 -22.84 -8.67
N SER A 71 -5.96 -23.36 -8.76
CA SER A 71 -6.90 -23.01 -9.83
C SER A 71 -7.87 -21.90 -9.43
N GLY A 72 -7.61 -21.22 -8.31
CA GLY A 72 -8.42 -20.13 -7.79
C GLY A 72 -8.22 -18.86 -8.61
N LYS A 73 -9.22 -17.96 -8.53
CA LYS A 73 -9.15 -16.65 -9.18
C LYS A 73 -8.14 -15.74 -8.49
N LEU A 74 -7.44 -14.94 -9.27
CA LEU A 74 -6.64 -13.80 -8.83
C LEU A 74 -7.54 -12.63 -8.42
N VAL A 75 -7.00 -11.67 -7.66
CA VAL A 75 -7.72 -10.44 -7.27
C VAL A 75 -8.26 -9.70 -8.50
N SER A 76 -7.47 -9.62 -9.57
CA SER A 76 -7.84 -8.96 -10.83
C SER A 76 -9.00 -9.63 -11.59
N GLU A 77 -9.36 -10.86 -11.23
CA GLU A 77 -10.44 -11.63 -11.85
C GLU A 77 -11.74 -11.62 -11.02
N LEU A 78 -11.72 -10.96 -9.86
CA LEU A 78 -12.92 -10.78 -9.03
C LEU A 78 -13.85 -9.76 -9.68
N LYS A 79 -15.15 -10.10 -9.71
CA LYS A 79 -16.19 -9.17 -10.18
C LYS A 79 -16.40 -8.07 -9.14
N LEU A 80 -16.58 -6.83 -9.60
CA LEU A 80 -16.76 -5.66 -8.72
C LEU A 80 -18.02 -5.74 -7.84
N ASP A 81 -19.06 -6.45 -8.28
CA ASP A 81 -20.28 -6.72 -7.51
C ASP A 81 -20.05 -7.60 -6.26
N LYS A 82 -18.84 -8.15 -6.11
CA LYS A 82 -18.38 -8.82 -4.89
C LYS A 82 -17.63 -7.90 -3.93
N LEU A 83 -17.20 -6.73 -4.38
CA LEU A 83 -16.41 -5.77 -3.61
C LEU A 83 -17.21 -4.53 -3.20
N ILE A 84 -18.31 -4.25 -3.90
CA ILE A 84 -19.22 -3.14 -3.60
C ILE A 84 -20.62 -3.72 -3.42
N LEU A 85 -21.15 -3.62 -2.20
CA LEU A 85 -22.43 -4.21 -1.81
C LEU A 85 -23.39 -3.12 -1.35
N ALA A 86 -24.69 -3.33 -1.59
CA ALA A 86 -25.72 -2.50 -0.99
C ALA A 86 -25.80 -2.78 0.51
N VAL A 87 -25.88 -1.72 1.30
CA VAL A 87 -26.24 -1.83 2.72
C VAL A 87 -27.77 -2.01 2.75
N GLN A 88 -28.23 -3.13 3.31
CA GLN A 88 -29.66 -3.39 3.55
C GLN A 88 -30.16 -2.63 4.78
#